data_AF-A0AAD3S5V0-F1
#
_entry.id   AF-A0AAD3S5V0-F1
#
_cell.length_a   1.000
_cell.length_b   1.000
_cell.length_c   1.000
_cell.angle_alpha   90.00
_cell.angle_beta   90.00
_cell.angle_gamma   90.00
#
_symmetry.space_group_name_H-M   'P 1'
#
loop_
_entity.id
_entity.type
_entity.pdbx_description
1 polymer ?
#
loop_
_entity_poly.entity_id
_entity_poly.type
_entity_poly.pdbx_seq_one_letter_code
_entity_poly.pdbx_strand_id
1 'polypeptide(L)'
;MELRNFLNSKRSANATRADPRVDQIWNHVFQNDECAIDLDRSPFTTEILSRPLPSKFKMPSLDLYDGGSDPVDHLDHFRTHLSLQGLEDSAMCRCFSLTLKGDARIWFHHLPTGTISCFRELTDLFLAQYA
;
A
#
# COMPACT_ATOMS: atom_id res chain seq x y z
N MET A 1 -28.03 17.56 31.65
CA MET A 1 -27.99 17.90 30.21
C MET A 1 -26.90 18.93 30.09
N GLU A 2 -25.70 18.62 29.61
CA GLU A 2 -25.29 18.95 28.22
C GLU A 2 -23.83 18.47 27.96
N LEU A 3 -23.41 17.27 28.40
CA LEU A 3 -22.10 16.70 28.03
C LEU A 3 -22.13 15.90 26.71
N ARG A 4 -23.31 15.74 26.11
CA ARG A 4 -23.49 15.01 24.83
C ARG A 4 -23.19 15.87 23.61
N ASN A 5 -23.19 17.20 23.74
CA ASN A 5 -22.99 18.12 22.62
C ASN A 5 -21.52 18.38 22.28
N PHE A 6 -20.58 18.03 23.16
CA PHE A 6 -19.15 18.16 22.84
C PHE A 6 -18.62 17.02 21.95
N LEU A 7 -19.15 15.80 22.12
CA LEU A 7 -18.80 14.65 21.29
C LEU A 7 -19.44 14.68 19.89
N ASN A 8 -20.43 15.53 19.67
CA ASN A 8 -21.09 15.68 18.37
C ASN A 8 -20.53 16.83 17.51
N SER A 9 -19.62 17.65 18.05
CA SER A 9 -19.08 18.83 17.37
C SER A 9 -17.71 18.61 16.70
N LYS A 10 -17.01 17.52 16.99
CA LYS A 10 -15.72 17.16 16.36
C LYS A 10 -15.86 16.07 15.28
N ARG A 11 -17.08 15.72 14.87
CA ARG A 11 -17.35 14.74 13.81
C ARG A 11 -17.43 15.36 12.41
N SER A 12 -16.69 16.46 12.20
CA SER A 12 -16.56 17.11 10.89
C SER A 12 -15.21 16.80 10.29
N ALA A 13 -15.30 16.21 9.09
CA ALA A 13 -14.28 15.99 8.06
C ALA A 13 -13.32 14.81 8.27
N ASN A 14 -13.34 13.93 7.27
CA ASN A 14 -12.37 12.89 6.92
C ASN A 14 -12.55 11.52 7.57
N ALA A 15 -13.76 10.97 7.47
CA ALA A 15 -13.88 9.53 7.21
C ALA A 15 -13.94 9.37 5.68
N THR A 16 -12.81 9.05 5.04
CA THR A 16 -12.80 8.70 3.62
C THR A 16 -13.69 7.47 3.47
N ARG A 17 -14.82 7.65 2.80
CA ARG A 17 -15.78 6.59 2.53
C ARG A 17 -15.07 5.60 1.60
N ALA A 18 -14.83 4.37 2.06
CA ALA A 18 -14.27 3.30 1.23
C ALA A 18 -14.95 3.31 -0.15
N ASP A 19 -14.21 3.70 -1.19
CA ASP A 19 -14.74 3.84 -2.54
C ASP A 19 -14.90 2.42 -3.11
N PRO A 20 -16.12 1.97 -3.44
CA PRO A 20 -16.36 0.65 -4.01
C PRO A 20 -15.57 0.40 -5.31
N ARG A 21 -15.13 1.46 -6.00
CA ARG A 21 -14.27 1.37 -7.18
C ARG A 21 -12.85 0.97 -6.83
N VAL A 22 -12.31 1.43 -5.69
CA VAL A 22 -10.97 1.04 -5.22
C VAL A 22 -10.96 -0.45 -4.88
N ASP A 23 -11.98 -0.95 -4.19
CA ASP A 23 -12.14 -2.39 -3.91
C ASP A 23 -12.28 -3.23 -5.21
N GLN A 24 -12.98 -2.71 -6.23
CA GLN A 24 -13.09 -3.39 -7.53
C GLN A 24 -11.76 -3.37 -8.32
N ILE A 25 -11.05 -2.24 -8.32
CA ILE A 25 -9.72 -2.11 -8.92
C ILE A 25 -8.76 -3.09 -8.25
N TRP A 26 -8.77 -3.18 -6.92
CA TRP A 26 -7.96 -4.14 -6.20
C TRP A 26 -8.30 -5.57 -6.54
N ASN A 27 -9.58 -5.95 -6.45
CA ASN A 27 -9.98 -7.31 -6.79
C ASN A 27 -9.60 -7.67 -8.24
N HIS A 28 -9.68 -6.72 -9.18
CA HIS A 28 -9.23 -6.93 -10.55
C HIS A 28 -7.69 -7.07 -10.67
N VAL A 29 -6.91 -6.24 -9.98
CA VAL A 29 -5.43 -6.28 -9.96
C VAL A 29 -4.90 -7.54 -9.25
N PHE A 30 -5.65 -8.11 -8.30
CA PHE A 30 -5.31 -9.37 -7.62
C PHE A 30 -5.80 -10.63 -8.33
N GLN A 31 -6.92 -10.57 -9.06
CA GLN A 31 -7.52 -11.74 -9.74
C GLN A 31 -7.09 -11.87 -11.20
N ASN A 32 -6.67 -10.78 -11.84
CA ASN A 32 -5.98 -10.86 -13.11
C ASN A 32 -4.49 -10.75 -12.79
N ASP A 33 -3.70 -11.76 -13.15
CA ASP A 33 -2.23 -11.78 -13.12
C ASP A 33 -1.58 -10.64 -13.97
N GLU A 34 -2.27 -9.52 -14.21
CA GLU A 34 -1.73 -8.28 -14.77
C GLU A 34 -1.06 -7.40 -13.70
N CYS A 35 -0.50 -8.02 -12.67
CA CYS A 35 0.88 -7.67 -12.34
C CYS A 35 1.78 -8.23 -13.46
N ALA A 36 1.69 -7.66 -14.66
CA ALA A 36 2.89 -7.53 -15.48
C ALA A 36 3.78 -6.49 -14.79
N ILE A 37 4.20 -6.80 -13.55
CA ILE A 37 5.50 -6.39 -13.07
C ILE A 37 6.39 -6.98 -14.16
N ASP A 38 6.91 -6.12 -15.03
CA ASP A 38 7.96 -6.50 -15.93
C ASP A 38 9.07 -7.06 -15.03
N LEU A 39 9.14 -8.39 -14.93
CA LEU A 39 9.98 -9.09 -13.97
C LEU A 39 11.43 -8.66 -14.17
N ASP A 40 11.78 -8.29 -15.40
CA ASP A 40 13.10 -7.81 -15.82
C ASP A 40 13.36 -6.35 -15.44
N ARG A 41 12.33 -5.58 -15.04
CA ARG A 41 12.45 -4.17 -14.63
C ARG A 41 11.96 -3.90 -13.21
N SER A 42 11.45 -4.91 -12.50
CA SER A 42 10.99 -4.76 -11.13
C SER A 42 12.13 -4.37 -10.20
N PRO A 43 11.93 -3.39 -9.30
CA PRO A 43 12.90 -3.16 -8.23
C PRO A 43 12.92 -4.30 -7.20
N PHE A 44 11.94 -5.21 -7.24
CA PHE A 44 11.91 -6.38 -6.36
C PHE A 44 12.85 -7.49 -6.82
N THR A 45 13.44 -8.20 -5.86
CA THR A 45 14.18 -9.44 -6.13
C THR A 45 13.26 -10.55 -6.61
N THR A 46 13.83 -11.55 -7.29
CA THR A 46 13.11 -12.77 -7.68
C THR A 46 12.45 -13.47 -6.49
N GLU A 47 13.05 -13.39 -5.29
CA GLU A 47 12.46 -13.97 -4.08
C GLU A 47 11.09 -13.35 -3.78
N ILE A 48 10.99 -12.02 -3.76
CA ILE A 48 9.74 -11.28 -3.53
C ILE A 48 8.69 -11.64 -4.58
N LEU A 49 9.11 -11.73 -5.85
CA LEU A 49 8.22 -11.98 -6.99
C LEU A 49 7.73 -13.44 -7.04
N SER A 50 8.55 -14.39 -6.58
CA SER A 50 8.24 -15.82 -6.61
C SER A 50 7.24 -16.27 -5.54
N ARG A 51 7.04 -15.49 -4.47
CA ARG A 51 6.12 -15.88 -3.40
C ARG A 51 4.66 -15.59 -3.79
N PRO A 52 3.77 -16.60 -3.73
CA PRO A 52 2.36 -16.39 -3.97
C PRO A 52 1.74 -15.58 -2.84
N LEU A 53 0.77 -14.72 -3.18
CA LEU A 53 -0.06 -14.06 -2.19
C LEU A 53 -1.03 -15.09 -1.56
N PRO A 54 -1.38 -14.96 -0.27
CA PRO A 54 -2.36 -15.85 0.34
C PRO A 54 -3.72 -15.76 -0.36
N SER A 55 -4.35 -16.89 -0.65
CA SER A 55 -5.62 -16.96 -1.38
C SER A 55 -6.82 -16.31 -0.66
N LYS A 56 -6.69 -16.02 0.64
CA LYS A 56 -7.70 -15.32 1.46
C LYS A 56 -7.33 -13.87 1.75
N PHE A 57 -6.26 -13.35 1.13
CA PHE A 57 -5.86 -11.96 1.30
C PHE A 57 -6.99 -11.03 0.85
N LYS A 58 -7.31 -10.06 1.70
CA LYS A 58 -8.25 -9.00 1.35
C LYS A 58 -7.49 -7.70 1.34
N MET A 59 -7.49 -7.00 0.21
CA MET A 59 -6.83 -5.71 0.17
C MET A 59 -7.51 -4.76 1.16
N PRO A 60 -6.74 -3.99 1.93
CA PRO A 60 -7.34 -2.97 2.78
C PRO A 60 -7.92 -1.85 1.90
N SER A 61 -8.98 -1.22 2.40
CA SER A 61 -9.46 0.07 1.87
C SER A 61 -8.46 1.17 2.25
N LEU A 62 -7.27 1.13 1.67
CA LEU A 62 -6.26 2.16 1.78
C LEU A 62 -6.38 3.12 0.61
N ASP A 63 -6.28 4.41 0.91
CA ASP A 63 -6.15 5.43 -0.11
C ASP A 63 -4.84 5.25 -0.87
N LEU A 64 -4.89 5.42 -2.18
CA LEU A 64 -3.70 5.38 -3.02
C LEU A 64 -2.82 6.61 -2.75
N TYR A 65 -1.53 6.38 -2.54
CA TYR A 65 -0.53 7.39 -2.23
C TYR A 65 0.06 7.99 -3.53
N ASP A 66 -0.07 9.31 -3.70
CA ASP A 66 0.54 10.07 -4.80
C ASP A 66 1.78 10.88 -4.38
N GLY A 67 2.12 10.92 -3.09
CA GLY A 67 3.15 11.82 -2.56
C GLY A 67 2.60 13.07 -1.86
N GLY A 68 1.28 13.29 -1.88
CA GLY A 68 0.66 14.49 -1.30
C GLY A 68 0.29 14.41 0.17
N SER A 69 0.22 13.20 0.75
CA SER A 69 -0.09 12.98 2.17
C SER A 69 1.16 12.60 2.96
N ASP A 70 1.03 12.59 4.30
CA ASP A 70 2.12 12.20 5.20
C ASP A 70 2.54 10.73 4.93
N PRO A 71 3.82 10.47 4.59
CA PRO A 71 4.29 9.13 4.26
C PRO A 71 4.37 8.20 5.48
N VAL A 72 4.59 8.75 6.69
CA VAL A 72 4.69 7.97 7.92
C VAL A 72 3.31 7.45 8.31
N ASP A 73 2.29 8.31 8.25
CA ASP A 73 0.89 7.95 8.49
C ASP A 73 0.39 6.92 7.46
N HIS A 74 0.74 7.09 6.17
CA HIS A 74 0.43 6.10 5.14
C HIS A 74 1.04 4.73 5.45
N LEU A 75 2.32 4.72 5.84
CA LEU A 75 3.03 3.49 6.20
C LEU A 75 2.46 2.82 7.46
N ASP A 76 2.09 3.59 8.48
CA ASP A 76 1.56 3.05 9.73
C ASP A 76 0.17 2.42 9.52
N HIS A 77 -0.69 3.09 8.74
CA HIS A 77 -1.98 2.53 8.33
C HIS A 77 -1.80 1.25 7.51
N PHE A 78 -0.89 1.24 6.54
CA PHE A 78 -0.59 0.06 5.74
C PHE A 78 -0.07 -1.11 6.60
N ARG A 79 0.91 -0.84 7.46
CA ARG A 79 1.56 -1.86 8.32
C ARG A 79 0.58 -2.44 9.32
N THR A 80 -0.24 -1.60 9.96
CA THR A 80 -1.26 -2.06 10.92
C THR A 80 -2.22 -3.03 10.25
N HIS A 81 -2.69 -2.71 9.04
CA HIS A 81 -3.59 -3.58 8.30
C HIS A 81 -2.96 -4.90 7.88
N LEU A 82 -1.74 -4.89 7.33
CA LEU A 82 -1.12 -6.12 6.85
C LEU A 82 -0.66 -7.03 7.98
N SER A 83 -0.25 -6.46 9.11
CA SER A 83 0.09 -7.21 10.32
C SER A 83 -1.12 -7.98 10.87
N LEU A 84 -2.33 -7.39 10.80
CA LEU A 84 -3.56 -8.08 11.21
C LEU A 84 -3.94 -9.25 10.29
N GLN A 85 -3.47 -9.25 9.04
CA GLN A 85 -3.69 -10.35 8.09
C GLN A 85 -2.59 -11.41 8.11
N GLY A 86 -1.52 -11.19 8.89
CA GLY A 86 -0.39 -12.10 8.97
C GLY A 86 0.37 -12.25 7.64
N LEU A 87 0.45 -11.18 6.86
CA LEU A 87 1.22 -11.21 5.61
C LEU A 87 2.73 -11.28 5.88
N GLU A 88 3.42 -12.02 5.02
CA GLU A 88 4.89 -12.04 5.00
C GLU A 88 5.44 -10.82 4.26
N ASP A 89 6.69 -10.45 4.56
CA ASP A 89 7.40 -9.32 3.93
C ASP A 89 7.29 -9.28 2.40
N SER A 90 7.37 -10.43 1.73
CA SER A 90 7.23 -10.50 0.27
C SER A 90 5.87 -10.04 -0.23
N ALA A 91 4.80 -10.46 0.46
CA ALA A 91 3.46 -10.01 0.16
C ALA A 91 3.30 -8.53 0.51
N MET A 92 3.87 -8.07 1.62
CA MET A 92 3.82 -6.66 2.01
C MET A 92 4.47 -5.76 0.97
N CYS A 93 5.63 -6.14 0.41
CA CYS A 93 6.31 -5.38 -0.65
C CYS A 93 5.42 -5.18 -1.87
N ARG A 94 4.88 -6.29 -2.39
CA ARG A 94 4.00 -6.28 -3.56
C ARG A 94 2.74 -5.45 -3.30
N CYS A 95 2.06 -5.69 -2.19
CA CYS A 95 0.87 -4.94 -1.81
C CYS A 95 1.16 -3.45 -1.61
N PHE A 96 2.34 -3.07 -1.11
CA PHE A 96 2.69 -1.67 -0.93
C PHE A 96 2.87 -0.95 -2.26
N SER A 97 3.60 -1.57 -3.20
CA SER A 97 3.81 -1.00 -4.55
C SER A 97 2.50 -0.73 -5.27
N LEU A 98 1.49 -1.56 -5.01
CA LEU A 98 0.16 -1.40 -5.53
C LEU A 98 -0.49 -0.12 -5.02
N THR A 99 -0.32 0.22 -3.73
CA THR A 99 -0.88 1.46 -3.12
C THR A 99 -0.33 2.75 -3.71
N LEU A 100 0.71 2.70 -4.54
CA LEU A 100 1.32 3.88 -5.15
C LEU A 100 0.58 4.27 -6.44
N LYS A 101 0.31 5.57 -6.59
CA LYS A 101 -0.22 6.17 -7.83
C LYS A 101 0.59 7.42 -8.20
N GLY A 102 0.32 7.97 -9.39
CA GLY A 102 0.93 9.23 -9.82
C GLY A 102 2.45 9.23 -9.68
N ASP A 103 3.00 10.29 -9.08
CA ASP A 103 4.43 10.50 -8.93
C ASP A 103 5.10 9.43 -8.06
N ALA A 104 4.40 8.92 -7.04
CA ALA A 104 4.90 7.81 -6.21
C ALA A 104 5.08 6.50 -6.99
N ARG A 105 4.15 6.20 -7.91
CA ARG A 105 4.30 5.02 -8.78
C ARG A 105 5.45 5.21 -9.77
N ILE A 106 5.61 6.41 -10.30
CA ILE A 106 6.70 6.75 -11.22
C ILE A 106 8.04 6.61 -10.50
N TRP A 107 8.18 7.15 -9.29
CA TRP A 107 9.38 6.98 -8.46
C TRP A 107 9.72 5.50 -8.26
N PHE A 108 8.74 4.68 -7.89
CA PHE A 108 8.95 3.25 -7.67
C PHE A 108 9.51 2.53 -8.91
N HIS A 109 9.00 2.86 -10.11
CA HIS A 109 9.52 2.28 -11.36
C HIS A 109 10.94 2.76 -11.75
N HIS A 110 11.43 3.85 -11.16
CA HIS A 110 12.79 4.34 -11.38
C HIS A 110 13.82 3.74 -10.42
N LEU A 111 13.38 2.98 -9.41
CA LEU A 111 14.29 2.28 -8.51
C LEU A 111 15.08 1.20 -9.28
N PRO A 112 16.35 0.95 -8.95
CA PRO A 112 17.14 -0.02 -9.68
C PRO A 112 16.56 -1.44 -9.50
N THR A 113 16.55 -2.19 -10.60
CA THR A 113 15.98 -3.55 -10.66
C THR A 113 16.63 -4.49 -9.65
N GLY A 114 15.82 -5.30 -8.96
CA GLY A 114 16.29 -6.35 -8.05
C GLY A 114 16.97 -5.85 -6.78
N THR A 115 16.78 -4.58 -6.38
CA THR A 115 17.41 -4.02 -5.18
C THR A 115 16.63 -4.24 -3.90
N ILE A 116 15.33 -4.50 -3.99
CA ILE A 116 14.43 -4.60 -2.83
C ILE A 116 14.14 -6.06 -2.55
N SER A 117 14.69 -6.56 -1.44
CA SER A 117 14.60 -7.94 -0.99
C SER A 117 13.67 -8.14 0.21
N CYS A 118 13.30 -7.06 0.91
CA CYS A 118 12.41 -7.12 2.07
C CYS A 118 11.60 -5.83 2.24
N PHE A 119 10.58 -5.89 3.09
CA PHE A 119 9.69 -4.74 3.31
C PHE A 119 10.41 -3.55 3.93
N ARG A 120 11.38 -3.80 4.83
CA ARG A 120 12.20 -2.75 5.44
C ARG A 120 12.93 -1.90 4.39
N GLU A 121 13.59 -2.54 3.41
CA GLU A 121 14.32 -1.82 2.36
C GLU A 121 13.39 -0.95 1.53
N LEU A 122 12.19 -1.44 1.20
CA LEU A 122 11.17 -0.67 0.52
C LEU A 122 10.76 0.56 1.33
N THR A 123 10.48 0.37 2.63
CA THR A 123 10.05 1.47 3.50
C THR A 123 11.15 2.51 3.73
N ASP A 124 12.41 2.08 3.84
CA ASP A 124 13.55 2.98 4.01
C ASP A 124 13.71 3.88 2.76
N LEU A 125 13.63 3.29 1.56
CA LEU A 125 13.67 4.05 0.30
C LEU A 125 12.48 5.00 0.16
N PHE A 126 11.29 4.54 0.53
CA PHE A 126 10.07 5.34 0.46
C PHE A 126 10.13 6.55 1.41
N LEU A 127 10.52 6.34 2.67
CA LEU A 127 10.67 7.42 3.65
C LEU A 127 11.78 8.38 3.25
N ALA A 128 12.89 7.89 2.71
CA ALA A 128 13.96 8.76 2.22
C ALA A 128 13.51 9.69 1.06
N GLN A 129 12.49 9.29 0.29
CA GLN A 129 11.97 10.07 -0.83
C GLN A 129 10.86 11.05 -0.41
N TYR A 130 10.00 10.66 0.54
CA TYR A 130 8.74 11.37 0.81
C TYR A 130 8.62 12.01 2.20
N ALA A 131 9.52 11.69 3.15
CA ALA A 131 9.49 12.20 4.54
C ALA A 131 10.31 13.47 4.75
#